data_AF-A0A401GUL2-F1
#
_entry.id   AF-A0A401GUL2-F1
#
_cell.length_a   1.000
_cell.length_b   1.000
_cell.length_c   1.000
_cell.angle_alpha   90.00
_cell.angle_beta   90.00
_cell.angle_gamma   90.00
#
_symmetry.space_group_name_H-M   'P 1'
#
loop_
_entity.id
_entity.type
_entity.pdbx_description
1 polymer ?
#
loop_
_entity_poly.entity_id
_entity_poly.type
_entity_poly.pdbx_seq_one_letter_code
_entity_poly.pdbx_strand_id
1 'polypeptide(L)'
;MLERLEHQLTAVRDDAEMELPAVIRIAAQASLLVVGKYYALTDDTDVYRIAIVMCPDKKLEWFNKNPDWRSEDRAEAARILQARWTEAYAGASFGQSSRASTVTHAAPSQKRGKWASSFRDDASTSSHPIDSIEAYLESPLVSSDDIRLAGGVLGYWAQASHARPRLAQMALDYLTAPAESASSVDAERAFSGGRLTVNHLQHQMSSQTFKAQVAVGSWVGTPLLPDVKACAEFIETKKRPAGDKGKAREVVAVE
;
A
#
# COMPACT_ATOMS: atom_id res chain seq x y z
N MET A 1 4.62 1.43 14.71
CA MET A 1 5.49 2.63 14.53
C MET A 1 5.06 3.76 15.46
N LEU A 2 3.76 4.07 15.52
CA LEU A 2 3.21 5.05 16.45
C LEU A 2 3.30 4.61 17.92
N GLU A 3 3.09 3.33 18.23
CA GLU A 3 3.20 2.78 19.60
C GLU A 3 4.58 3.05 20.24
N ARG A 4 5.67 2.83 19.49
CA ARG A 4 7.03 3.12 19.96
C ARG A 4 7.23 4.63 20.21
N LEU A 5 6.68 5.46 19.33
CA LEU A 5 6.74 6.91 19.47
C LEU A 5 5.96 7.37 20.70
N GLU A 6 4.79 6.80 20.95
CA GLU A 6 3.97 7.07 22.13
C GLU A 6 4.68 6.70 23.42
N HIS A 7 5.30 5.51 23.49
CA HIS A 7 6.10 5.09 24.65
C HIS A 7 7.26 6.05 24.91
N GLN A 8 7.97 6.47 23.86
CA GLN A 8 9.07 7.43 23.97
C GLN A 8 8.59 8.81 24.42
N LEU A 9 7.49 9.33 23.85
CA LEU A 9 6.91 10.61 24.23
C LEU A 9 6.35 10.59 25.66
N THR A 10 5.80 9.46 26.08
CA THR A 10 5.33 9.23 27.46
C THR A 10 6.50 9.29 28.43
N ALA A 11 7.61 8.60 28.14
CA ALA A 11 8.82 8.67 28.95
C ALA A 11 9.39 10.11 29.03
N VAL A 12 9.39 10.85 27.91
CA VAL A 12 9.82 12.26 27.90
C VAL A 12 8.89 13.16 28.72
N ARG A 13 7.57 12.94 28.67
CA ARG A 13 6.59 13.69 29.47
C ARG A 13 6.78 13.42 30.96
N ASP A 14 6.92 12.14 31.30
CA ASP A 14 6.95 11.63 32.68
C ASP A 14 8.33 11.66 33.30
N ASP A 15 9.35 12.18 32.59
CA ASP A 15 10.75 12.32 33.01
C ASP A 15 10.88 12.54 34.53
N ALA A 16 11.10 11.42 35.23
CA ALA A 16 10.99 11.35 36.69
C ALA A 16 12.18 12.04 37.36
N GLU A 17 13.32 12.09 36.67
CA GLU A 17 14.55 12.71 37.12
C GLU A 17 14.56 14.24 36.88
N MET A 18 13.54 14.78 36.19
CA MET A 18 13.42 16.20 35.82
C MET A 18 14.68 16.78 35.13
N GLU A 19 15.39 15.96 34.35
CA GLU A 19 16.55 16.39 33.59
C GLU A 19 16.15 17.24 32.38
N LEU A 20 14.92 17.05 31.87
CA LEU A 20 14.42 17.74 30.70
C LEU A 20 13.69 19.05 31.05
N PRO A 21 13.97 20.15 30.31
CA PRO A 21 13.24 21.40 30.45
C PRO A 21 11.73 21.22 30.30
N ALA A 22 10.95 21.97 31.10
CA ALA A 22 9.49 21.92 31.09
C ALA A 22 8.88 22.13 29.69
N VAL A 23 9.50 22.97 28.85
CA VAL A 23 9.06 23.19 27.46
C VAL A 23 9.07 21.92 26.61
N ILE A 24 10.06 21.03 26.80
CA ILE A 24 10.18 19.76 26.07
C ILE A 24 9.09 18.80 26.54
N ARG A 25 8.84 18.73 27.85
CA ARG A 25 7.80 17.89 28.45
C ARG A 25 6.39 18.32 28.01
N ILE A 26 6.14 19.63 27.94
CA ILE A 26 4.89 20.20 27.43
C ILE A 26 4.71 19.87 25.94
N ALA A 27 5.78 19.98 25.14
CA ALA A 27 5.74 19.60 23.73
C ALA A 27 5.47 18.10 23.53
N ALA A 28 6.02 17.24 24.40
CA ALA A 28 5.74 15.81 24.39
C ALA A 28 4.27 15.52 24.73
N GLN A 29 3.71 16.18 25.73
CA GLN A 29 2.28 16.07 26.05
C GLN A 29 1.39 16.52 24.89
N ALA A 30 1.71 17.64 24.23
CA ALA A 30 0.98 18.10 23.06
C ALA A 30 1.06 17.08 21.91
N SER A 31 2.23 16.46 21.71
CA SER A 31 2.43 15.41 20.71
C SER A 31 1.60 14.16 21.02
N LEU A 32 1.52 13.74 22.29
CA LEU A 32 0.67 12.62 22.72
C LEU A 32 -0.82 12.87 22.46
N LEU A 33 -1.30 14.11 22.66
CA LEU A 33 -2.68 14.48 22.33
C LEU A 33 -2.97 14.33 20.82
N VAL A 34 -1.99 14.70 19.98
CA VAL A 34 -2.10 14.53 18.52
C VAL A 34 -2.09 13.04 18.16
N VAL A 35 -1.22 12.25 18.76
CA VAL A 35 -1.18 10.79 18.57
C VAL A 35 -2.53 10.15 18.95
N GLY A 36 -3.08 10.48 20.12
CA GLY A 36 -4.38 9.98 20.57
C GLY A 36 -5.53 10.36 19.61
N LYS A 37 -5.50 11.58 19.05
CA LYS A 37 -6.46 11.99 18.01
C LYS A 37 -6.38 11.09 16.77
N TYR A 38 -5.18 10.75 16.31
CA TYR A 38 -5.01 9.87 15.14
C TYR A 38 -5.40 8.42 15.42
N TYR A 39 -5.17 7.91 16.63
CA TYR A 39 -5.68 6.60 17.03
C TYR A 39 -7.21 6.56 17.02
N ALA A 40 -7.88 7.57 17.58
CA ALA A 40 -9.34 7.64 17.52
C ALA A 40 -9.88 7.63 16.08
N LEU A 41 -9.23 8.37 15.16
CA LEU A 41 -9.60 8.34 13.73
C LEU A 41 -9.29 7.00 13.05
N THR A 42 -8.28 6.27 13.52
CA THR A 42 -7.95 4.92 13.04
C THR A 42 -9.00 3.93 13.54
N ASP A 43 -9.47 4.08 14.77
CA ASP A 43 -10.52 3.26 15.37
C ASP A 43 -11.89 3.43 14.70
N ASP A 44 -12.16 4.61 14.12
CA ASP A 44 -13.37 4.90 13.34
C ASP A 44 -13.48 4.08 12.04
N THR A 45 -12.42 3.37 11.63
CA THR A 45 -12.43 2.51 10.44
C THR A 45 -12.00 1.07 10.70
N ASP A 46 -12.82 0.15 10.21
CA ASP A 46 -12.58 -1.30 10.28
C ASP A 46 -11.33 -1.76 9.52
N VAL A 47 -10.82 -0.94 8.60
CA VAL A 47 -9.79 -1.30 7.62
C VAL A 47 -8.51 -1.78 8.29
N TYR A 48 -8.04 -1.08 9.33
CA TYR A 48 -6.80 -1.43 10.03
C TYR A 48 -6.91 -2.77 10.77
N ARG A 49 -8.02 -2.98 11.49
CA ARG A 49 -8.28 -4.25 12.18
C ARG A 49 -8.31 -5.42 11.20
N ILE A 50 -9.00 -5.24 10.08
CA ILE A 50 -9.09 -6.28 9.02
C ILE A 50 -7.71 -6.55 8.42
N ALA A 51 -6.95 -5.51 8.08
CA ALA A 51 -5.64 -5.66 7.47
C ALA A 51 -4.61 -6.34 8.38
N ILE A 52 -4.60 -6.04 9.67
CA ILE A 52 -3.79 -6.74 10.66
C ILE A 52 -4.13 -8.24 10.67
N VAL A 53 -5.42 -8.59 10.66
CA VAL A 53 -5.83 -9.99 10.66
C VAL A 53 -5.51 -10.69 9.33
N MET A 54 -5.54 -9.96 8.22
CA MET A 54 -5.13 -10.46 6.90
C MET A 54 -3.60 -10.62 6.75
N CYS A 55 -2.79 -10.17 7.71
CA CYS A 55 -1.37 -10.50 7.74
C CYS A 55 -1.17 -11.93 8.30
N PRO A 56 -0.62 -12.87 7.50
CA PRO A 56 -0.60 -14.30 7.84
C PRO A 56 0.39 -14.66 8.97
N ASP A 57 1.35 -13.79 9.28
CA ASP A 57 2.27 -13.87 10.43
C ASP A 57 1.68 -13.32 11.74
N LYS A 58 0.58 -12.57 11.65
CA LYS A 58 -0.01 -11.84 12.78
C LYS A 58 -1.36 -12.43 13.17
N LYS A 59 -2.32 -12.42 12.23
CA LYS A 59 -3.73 -12.80 12.43
C LYS A 59 -4.30 -12.19 13.71
N LEU A 60 -5.20 -12.92 14.37
CA LEU A 60 -5.76 -12.54 15.67
C LEU A 60 -4.74 -12.66 16.83
N GLU A 61 -3.65 -13.41 16.64
CA GLU A 61 -2.61 -13.57 17.66
C GLU A 61 -1.80 -12.29 17.92
N TRP A 62 -1.79 -11.37 16.97
CA TRP A 62 -1.16 -10.06 17.17
C TRP A 62 -1.83 -9.29 18.31
N PHE A 63 -3.16 -9.32 18.42
CA PHE A 63 -3.86 -8.65 19.53
C PHE A 63 -3.52 -9.25 20.90
N ASN A 64 -3.19 -10.54 20.99
CA ASN A 64 -2.76 -11.16 22.25
C ASN A 64 -1.34 -10.75 22.66
N LYS A 65 -0.48 -10.42 21.69
CA LYS A 65 0.94 -10.10 21.93
C LYS A 65 1.19 -8.63 22.25
N ASN A 66 0.25 -7.75 21.91
CA ASN A 66 0.41 -6.31 22.12
C ASN A 66 -0.33 -5.90 23.40
N PRO A 67 0.38 -5.38 24.41
CA PRO A 67 -0.19 -5.11 25.74
C PRO A 67 -1.26 -4.00 25.75
N ASP A 68 -1.25 -3.15 24.72
CA ASP A 68 -2.20 -2.04 24.59
C ASP A 68 -3.59 -2.51 24.10
N TRP A 69 -3.70 -3.74 23.61
CA TRP A 69 -4.93 -4.31 23.07
C TRP A 69 -5.58 -5.29 24.06
N ARG A 70 -6.90 -5.21 24.21
CA ARG A 70 -7.67 -6.07 25.11
C ARG A 70 -8.17 -7.31 24.38
N SER A 71 -8.56 -8.33 25.14
CA SER A 71 -9.25 -9.50 24.60
C SER A 71 -10.55 -9.15 23.87
N GLU A 72 -11.20 -8.07 24.32
CA GLU A 72 -12.40 -7.49 23.68
C GLU A 72 -12.11 -7.02 22.26
N ASP A 73 -10.97 -6.37 22.04
CA ASP A 73 -10.59 -5.87 20.72
C ASP A 73 -10.28 -7.00 19.73
N ARG A 74 -9.71 -8.12 20.23
CA ARG A 74 -9.53 -9.33 19.42
C ARG A 74 -10.88 -9.90 18.97
N ALA A 75 -11.84 -9.99 19.90
CA ALA A 75 -13.17 -10.47 19.59
C ALA A 75 -13.88 -9.55 18.59
N GLU A 76 -13.72 -8.24 18.77
CA GLU A 76 -14.28 -7.24 17.87
C GLU A 76 -13.65 -7.29 16.47
N ALA A 77 -12.33 -7.43 16.37
CA ALA A 77 -11.64 -7.61 15.10
C ALA A 77 -12.11 -8.87 14.37
N ALA A 78 -12.30 -9.98 15.08
CA ALA A 78 -12.85 -11.21 14.50
C ALA A 78 -14.30 -11.01 14.02
N ARG A 79 -15.14 -10.33 14.81
CA ARG A 79 -16.53 -10.03 14.47
C ARG A 79 -16.63 -9.15 13.23
N ILE A 80 -15.87 -8.06 13.19
CA ILE A 80 -15.80 -7.13 12.06
C ILE A 80 -15.38 -7.87 10.79
N LEU A 81 -14.33 -8.69 10.89
CA LEU A 81 -13.80 -9.45 9.77
C LEU A 81 -14.84 -10.42 9.20
N GLN A 82 -15.49 -11.20 10.06
CA GLN A 82 -16.53 -12.15 9.65
C GLN A 82 -17.74 -11.44 9.04
N ALA A 83 -18.15 -10.30 9.61
CA ALA A 83 -19.24 -9.50 9.06
C ALA A 83 -18.92 -9.02 7.65
N ARG A 84 -17.73 -8.45 7.43
CA ARG A 84 -17.29 -7.97 6.10
C ARG A 84 -17.10 -9.10 5.10
N TRP A 85 -16.52 -10.21 5.53
CA TRP A 85 -16.41 -11.41 4.71
C TRP A 85 -17.79 -11.87 4.23
N THR A 86 -18.75 -11.99 5.14
CA THR A 86 -20.10 -12.45 4.83
C THR A 86 -20.84 -11.50 3.89
N GLU A 87 -20.71 -10.19 4.14
CA GLU A 87 -21.36 -9.14 3.35
C GLU A 87 -20.87 -9.07 1.90
N ALA A 88 -19.55 -9.09 1.69
CA ALA A 88 -18.95 -8.73 0.40
C ALA A 88 -18.28 -9.90 -0.34
N TYR A 89 -17.81 -10.94 0.38
CA TYR A 89 -16.94 -11.96 -0.19
C TYR A 89 -17.51 -13.38 -0.14
N ALA A 90 -18.37 -13.72 0.83
CA ALA A 90 -18.91 -15.07 1.03
C ALA A 90 -20.00 -15.49 0.03
N GLY A 91 -20.64 -14.53 -0.65
CA GLY A 91 -21.63 -14.76 -1.72
C GLY A 91 -21.15 -14.46 -3.14
N ALA A 92 -20.02 -13.78 -3.32
CA ALA A 92 -19.48 -13.44 -4.64
C ALA A 92 -19.20 -14.72 -5.46
N SER A 93 -20.00 -14.96 -6.50
CA SER A 93 -19.65 -15.92 -7.53
C SER A 93 -18.41 -15.36 -8.23
N PHE A 94 -17.31 -16.10 -8.21
CA PHE A 94 -16.13 -15.80 -9.02
C PHE A 94 -16.47 -16.08 -10.50
N GLY A 95 -17.40 -15.31 -11.06
CA GLY A 95 -17.50 -15.10 -12.49
C GLY A 95 -16.32 -14.22 -12.88
N GLN A 96 -15.53 -14.69 -13.83
CA GLN A 96 -14.39 -14.00 -14.43
C GLN A 96 -14.72 -12.53 -14.72
N SER A 97 -14.44 -11.63 -13.77
CA SER A 97 -14.34 -10.21 -14.08
C SER A 97 -12.91 -9.98 -14.58
N SER A 98 -12.73 -10.28 -15.85
CA SER A 98 -11.56 -9.88 -16.61
C SER A 98 -11.48 -8.36 -16.63
N ARG A 99 -10.83 -7.80 -15.63
CA ARG A 99 -10.23 -6.46 -15.73
C ARG A 99 -8.73 -6.57 -15.47
N ALA A 100 -8.11 -7.56 -16.10
CA ALA A 100 -6.69 -7.53 -16.40
C ALA A 100 -6.52 -6.63 -17.64
N SER A 101 -6.00 -5.42 -17.43
CA SER A 101 -5.38 -4.68 -18.53
C SER A 101 -4.22 -5.52 -19.03
N THR A 102 -4.34 -6.04 -20.25
CA THR A 102 -3.32 -6.83 -20.93
C THR A 102 -2.07 -5.99 -21.12
N VAL A 103 -1.05 -6.21 -20.28
CA VAL A 103 0.33 -5.88 -20.64
C VAL A 103 1.02 -7.21 -20.91
N THR A 104 1.09 -7.56 -22.20
CA THR A 104 1.82 -8.72 -22.68
C THR A 104 3.32 -8.46 -22.55
N HIS A 105 3.92 -8.88 -21.44
CA HIS A 105 5.36 -9.17 -21.41
C HIS A 105 5.53 -10.68 -21.37
N ALA A 106 6.10 -11.21 -22.46
CA ALA A 106 6.47 -12.61 -22.59
C ALA A 106 7.48 -12.98 -21.48
N ALA A 107 7.04 -13.78 -20.51
CA ALA A 107 7.92 -14.34 -19.49
C ALA A 107 8.68 -15.55 -20.07
N PRO A 108 10.01 -15.65 -19.89
CA PRO A 108 10.73 -16.87 -20.22
C PRO A 108 10.34 -17.98 -19.24
N SER A 109 10.23 -19.21 -19.75
CA SER A 109 9.87 -20.40 -18.98
C SER A 109 10.93 -20.71 -17.91
N GLN A 110 10.69 -20.24 -16.68
CA GLN A 110 11.52 -20.64 -15.54
C GLN A 110 11.04 -21.98 -15.00
N LYS A 111 11.96 -22.94 -14.98
CA LYS A 111 11.79 -24.30 -14.48
C LYS A 111 11.30 -24.26 -13.03
N ARG A 112 10.18 -24.95 -12.75
CA ARG A 112 9.62 -25.19 -11.41
C ARG A 112 10.73 -25.62 -10.44
N GLY A 113 11.07 -24.76 -9.48
CA GLY A 113 11.91 -25.12 -8.35
C GLY A 113 11.18 -26.13 -7.46
N LYS A 114 11.93 -27.05 -6.86
CA LYS A 114 11.45 -28.16 -5.99
C LYS A 114 10.78 -27.70 -4.68
N TRP A 115 10.39 -26.43 -4.57
CA TRP A 115 9.92 -25.75 -3.37
C TRP A 115 8.60 -25.00 -3.57
N ALA A 116 7.85 -25.28 -4.63
CA ALA A 116 6.42 -24.91 -4.76
C ALA A 116 5.52 -25.66 -3.74
N SER A 117 6.08 -25.98 -2.57
CA SER A 117 5.53 -26.74 -1.46
C SER A 117 5.31 -25.84 -0.24
N SER A 118 5.16 -24.52 -0.42
CA SER A 118 4.76 -23.64 0.69
C SER A 118 3.29 -23.84 1.09
N PHE A 119 2.49 -24.46 0.23
CA PHE A 119 1.24 -25.13 0.62
C PHE A 119 1.55 -26.57 0.99
N ARG A 120 2.34 -26.78 2.04
CA ARG A 120 2.22 -28.06 2.75
C ARG A 120 0.82 -28.04 3.35
N ASP A 121 -0.03 -28.92 2.83
CA ASP A 121 -1.14 -29.50 3.57
C ASP A 121 -0.58 -30.06 4.88
N ASP A 122 -0.34 -29.19 5.86
CA ASP A 122 -0.47 -29.63 7.24
C ASP A 122 -1.97 -29.85 7.39
N ALA A 123 -2.34 -31.12 7.57
CA ALA A 123 -3.71 -31.60 7.49
C ALA A 123 -4.62 -30.65 8.26
N SER A 124 -5.36 -29.82 7.54
CA SER A 124 -6.24 -28.84 8.15
C SER A 124 -7.34 -29.62 8.83
N THR A 125 -7.32 -29.67 10.15
CA THR A 125 -8.39 -30.24 10.99
C THR A 125 -9.67 -29.40 10.94
N SER A 126 -9.66 -28.29 10.17
CA SER A 126 -10.82 -27.42 10.00
C SER A 126 -11.92 -28.14 9.23
N SER A 127 -13.12 -28.17 9.80
CA SER A 127 -14.34 -28.63 9.13
C SER A 127 -14.81 -27.68 8.02
N HIS A 128 -14.16 -26.52 7.89
CA HIS A 128 -14.52 -25.45 6.98
C HIS A 128 -13.85 -25.58 5.60
N PRO A 129 -14.49 -25.05 4.53
CA PRO A 129 -13.86 -24.97 3.21
C PRO A 129 -12.52 -24.22 3.25
N ILE A 130 -11.54 -24.66 2.46
CA ILE A 130 -10.19 -24.06 2.45
C ILE A 130 -10.17 -22.55 2.15
N ASP A 131 -11.15 -22.07 1.38
CA ASP A 131 -11.33 -20.66 1.01
C ASP A 131 -12.29 -19.91 1.95
N SER A 132 -12.56 -20.44 3.14
CA SER A 132 -13.34 -19.76 4.17
C SER A 132 -12.45 -18.93 5.10
N ILE A 133 -13.05 -17.93 5.73
CA ILE A 133 -12.34 -17.09 6.70
C ILE A 133 -11.99 -17.87 7.97
N GLU A 134 -12.85 -18.80 8.38
CA GLU A 134 -12.67 -19.66 9.55
C GLU A 134 -11.45 -20.57 9.37
N ALA A 135 -11.34 -21.25 8.23
CA ALA A 135 -10.17 -22.09 7.92
C ALA A 135 -8.86 -21.29 7.92
N TYR A 136 -8.90 -20.01 7.56
CA TYR A 136 -7.75 -19.12 7.66
C TYR A 136 -7.40 -18.74 9.09
N LEU A 137 -8.41 -18.38 9.90
CA LEU A 137 -8.20 -18.00 11.30
C LEU A 137 -7.71 -19.18 12.15
N GLU A 138 -8.14 -20.41 11.82
CA GLU A 138 -7.70 -21.65 12.49
C GLU A 138 -6.33 -22.13 12.03
N SER A 139 -5.94 -21.83 10.79
CA SER A 139 -4.63 -22.24 10.28
C SER A 139 -3.49 -21.59 11.07
N PRO A 140 -2.33 -22.27 11.20
CA PRO A 140 -1.19 -21.72 11.93
C PRO A 140 -0.68 -20.40 11.32
N LEU A 141 0.05 -19.63 12.13
CA LEU A 141 0.75 -18.45 11.65
C LEU A 141 1.83 -18.85 10.65
N VAL A 142 1.97 -18.07 9.59
CA VAL A 142 3.04 -18.24 8.61
C VAL A 142 4.30 -17.56 9.13
N SER A 143 5.45 -18.23 9.00
CA SER A 143 6.73 -17.64 9.41
C SER A 143 7.04 -16.37 8.60
N SER A 144 7.64 -15.37 9.25
CA SER A 144 8.11 -14.16 8.56
C SER A 144 9.10 -14.45 7.44
N ASP A 145 9.89 -15.52 7.56
CA ASP A 145 10.81 -15.94 6.49
C ASP A 145 10.07 -16.45 5.26
N ASP A 146 9.00 -17.21 5.44
CA ASP A 146 8.19 -17.72 4.32
C ASP A 146 7.47 -16.58 3.60
N ILE A 147 6.98 -15.58 4.35
CA ILE A 147 6.39 -14.36 3.78
C ILE A 147 7.43 -13.59 2.98
N ARG A 148 8.65 -13.42 3.52
CA ARG A 148 9.74 -12.72 2.83
C ARG A 148 10.11 -13.46 1.54
N LEU A 149 10.19 -14.79 1.58
CA LEU A 149 10.46 -15.62 0.39
C LEU A 149 9.34 -15.54 -0.65
N ALA A 150 8.10 -15.36 -0.23
CA ALA A 150 6.95 -15.17 -1.12
C ALA A 150 6.90 -13.77 -1.78
N GLY A 151 7.84 -12.87 -1.47
CA GLY A 151 7.83 -11.48 -1.95
C GLY A 151 7.06 -10.52 -1.06
N GLY A 152 6.90 -10.85 0.22
CA GLY A 152 6.12 -10.08 1.19
C GLY A 152 4.67 -10.54 1.30
N VAL A 153 3.90 -9.85 2.15
CA VAL A 153 2.51 -10.23 2.46
C VAL A 153 1.62 -10.23 1.21
N LEU A 154 1.78 -9.23 0.33
CA LEU A 154 1.04 -9.18 -0.94
C LEU A 154 1.41 -10.32 -1.89
N GLY A 155 2.71 -10.66 -1.96
CA GLY A 155 3.20 -11.77 -2.77
C GLY A 155 2.68 -13.12 -2.29
N TYR A 156 2.59 -13.31 -0.97
CA TYR A 156 1.96 -14.48 -0.36
C TYR A 156 0.49 -14.62 -0.79
N TRP A 157 -0.31 -13.56 -0.66
CA TRP A 157 -1.73 -13.61 -1.04
C TRP A 157 -1.96 -13.77 -2.54
N ALA A 158 -1.09 -13.16 -3.37
CA ALA A 158 -1.12 -13.38 -4.82
C ALA A 158 -0.91 -14.87 -5.17
N GLN A 159 0.02 -15.56 -4.49
CA GLN A 159 0.22 -17.00 -4.67
C GLN A 159 -0.94 -17.83 -4.11
N ALA A 160 -1.49 -17.44 -2.95
CA ALA A 160 -2.62 -18.11 -2.31
C ALA A 160 -3.93 -18.00 -3.12
N SER A 161 -4.05 -17.01 -4.01
CA SER A 161 -5.24 -16.83 -4.86
C SER A 161 -5.62 -18.05 -5.71
N HIS A 162 -4.65 -18.91 -6.03
CA HIS A 162 -4.93 -20.15 -6.77
C HIS A 162 -5.71 -21.19 -5.95
N ALA A 163 -5.47 -21.25 -4.64
CA ALA A 163 -6.12 -22.21 -3.74
C ALA A 163 -7.29 -21.60 -2.95
N ARG A 164 -7.19 -20.29 -2.66
CA ARG A 164 -8.14 -19.53 -1.83
C ARG A 164 -8.49 -18.20 -2.54
N PRO A 165 -9.22 -18.25 -3.67
CA PRO A 165 -9.43 -17.08 -4.52
C PRO A 165 -10.18 -15.95 -3.81
N ARG A 166 -11.22 -16.28 -3.04
CA ARG A 166 -12.08 -15.27 -2.39
C ARG A 166 -11.37 -14.63 -1.21
N LEU A 167 -10.72 -15.46 -0.41
CA LEU A 167 -9.94 -14.99 0.74
C LEU A 167 -8.75 -14.15 0.30
N ALA A 168 -8.02 -14.59 -0.73
CA ALA A 168 -6.93 -13.82 -1.29
C ALA A 168 -7.40 -12.48 -1.86
N GLN A 169 -8.57 -12.42 -2.49
CA GLN A 169 -9.13 -11.16 -2.96
C GLN A 169 -9.40 -10.21 -1.79
N MET A 170 -10.08 -10.65 -0.73
CA MET A 170 -10.31 -9.81 0.46
C MET A 170 -8.97 -9.31 1.04
N ALA A 171 -8.01 -10.22 1.22
CA ALA A 171 -6.71 -9.84 1.75
C ALA A 171 -6.02 -8.79 0.86
N LEU A 172 -6.03 -8.97 -0.46
CA LEU A 172 -5.43 -8.02 -1.40
C LEU A 172 -6.16 -6.67 -1.38
N ASP A 173 -7.49 -6.65 -1.35
CA ASP A 173 -8.28 -5.41 -1.32
C ASP A 173 -7.94 -4.56 -0.09
N TYR A 174 -7.81 -5.18 1.08
CA TYR A 174 -7.49 -4.48 2.33
C TYR A 174 -6.00 -4.16 2.50
N LEU A 175 -5.09 -5.04 2.08
CA LEU A 175 -3.65 -4.85 2.26
C LEU A 175 -3.02 -3.93 1.20
N THR A 176 -3.64 -3.83 0.02
CA THR A 176 -3.24 -2.83 -0.99
C THR A 176 -3.86 -1.45 -0.71
N ALA A 177 -4.83 -1.37 0.20
CA ALA A 177 -5.37 -0.09 0.63
C ALA A 177 -4.24 0.79 1.22
N PRO A 178 -4.25 2.10 0.93
CA PRO A 178 -3.23 3.05 1.39
C PRO A 178 -2.96 3.08 2.90
N ALA A 179 -3.91 2.61 3.69
CA ALA A 179 -3.90 2.63 5.15
C ALA A 179 -2.70 1.89 5.76
N GLU A 180 -2.29 0.77 5.17
CA GLU A 180 -1.26 -0.12 5.73
C GLU A 180 0.04 -0.12 4.91
N SER A 181 -0.06 0.02 3.57
CA SER A 181 1.09 -0.02 2.66
C SER A 181 1.72 1.36 2.40
N ALA A 182 2.01 2.11 3.47
CA ALA A 182 2.83 3.32 3.42
C ALA A 182 2.31 4.54 2.59
N SER A 183 1.07 4.53 2.10
CA SER A 183 0.63 5.52 1.10
C SER A 183 0.10 6.86 1.66
N SER A 184 -0.22 6.99 2.95
CA SER A 184 -0.53 8.30 3.52
C SER A 184 0.72 9.19 3.61
N VAL A 185 1.85 8.59 4.00
CA VAL A 185 3.16 9.28 4.05
C VAL A 185 3.62 9.66 2.65
N ASP A 186 3.41 8.82 1.63
CA ASP A 186 3.78 9.17 0.25
C ASP A 186 2.92 10.30 -0.31
N ALA A 187 1.62 10.33 -0.01
CA ALA A 187 0.76 11.45 -0.38
C ALA A 187 1.21 12.75 0.33
N GLU A 188 1.42 12.71 1.66
CA GLU A 188 1.88 13.87 2.44
C GLU A 188 3.27 14.34 2.03
N ARG A 189 4.17 13.42 1.69
CA ARG A 189 5.51 13.70 1.16
C ARG A 189 5.43 14.32 -0.24
N ALA A 190 4.55 13.80 -1.11
CA ALA A 190 4.28 14.38 -2.42
C ALA A 190 3.71 15.80 -2.30
N PHE A 191 2.80 16.05 -1.34
CA PHE A 191 2.28 17.40 -1.08
C PHE A 191 3.30 18.33 -0.43
N SER A 192 4.15 17.82 0.47
CA SER A 192 5.22 18.60 1.10
C SER A 192 6.29 19.00 0.09
N GLY A 193 6.67 18.09 -0.82
CA GLY A 193 7.51 18.41 -1.98
C GLY A 193 6.80 19.33 -2.97
N GLY A 194 5.51 19.11 -3.22
CA GLY A 194 4.69 19.94 -4.09
C GLY A 194 4.57 21.40 -3.62
N ARG A 195 4.60 21.67 -2.31
CA ARG A 195 4.67 23.04 -1.78
C ARG A 195 5.90 23.81 -2.27
N LEU A 196 7.04 23.15 -2.51
CA LEU A 196 8.24 23.79 -3.07
C LEU A 196 8.05 24.20 -4.54
N THR A 197 7.20 23.48 -5.29
CA THR A 197 6.81 23.87 -6.66
C THR A 197 5.71 24.93 -6.71
N VAL A 198 4.92 25.08 -5.64
CA VAL A 198 3.83 26.06 -5.57
C VAL A 198 4.30 27.41 -5.04
N ASN A 199 5.38 27.48 -4.27
CA ASN A 199 5.85 28.75 -3.70
C ASN A 199 7.33 29.07 -3.90
N HIS A 200 7.53 30.37 -4.11
CA HIS A 200 8.76 31.17 -4.14
C HIS A 200 9.70 31.14 -5.36
N LEU A 201 9.63 30.14 -6.26
CA LEU A 201 10.47 30.12 -7.48
C LEU A 201 9.72 29.93 -8.81
N GLN A 202 8.41 29.65 -8.81
CA GLN A 202 7.62 29.37 -10.03
C GLN A 202 6.29 30.14 -10.02
N HIS A 203 6.32 31.46 -10.24
CA HIS A 203 5.16 32.35 -10.12
C HIS A 203 4.05 32.19 -11.21
N GLN A 204 4.04 31.15 -12.04
CA GLN A 204 3.12 31.03 -13.19
C GLN A 204 2.71 29.57 -13.52
N MET A 205 2.70 28.65 -12.55
CA MET A 205 2.24 27.27 -12.82
C MET A 205 0.72 27.15 -12.65
N SER A 206 0.03 26.68 -13.69
CA SER A 206 -1.41 26.39 -13.59
C SER A 206 -1.68 25.17 -12.70
N SER A 207 -2.88 25.09 -12.10
CA SER A 207 -3.29 23.93 -11.30
C SER A 207 -3.24 22.62 -12.10
N GLN A 208 -3.55 22.67 -13.39
CA GLN A 208 -3.50 21.49 -14.26
C GLN A 208 -2.06 21.03 -14.52
N THR A 209 -1.14 21.96 -14.75
CA THR A 209 0.29 21.68 -14.91
C THR A 209 0.87 21.08 -13.63
N PHE A 210 0.51 21.64 -12.47
CA PHE A 210 0.92 21.10 -11.17
C PHE A 210 0.45 19.66 -10.96
N LYS A 211 -0.85 19.37 -11.18
CA LYS A 211 -1.40 18.01 -11.07
C LYS A 211 -0.69 17.03 -12.00
N ALA A 212 -0.44 17.43 -13.24
CA ALA A 212 0.27 16.59 -14.21
C ALA A 212 1.71 16.31 -13.77
N GLN A 213 2.43 17.32 -13.26
CA GLN A 213 3.80 17.16 -12.78
C GLN A 213 3.88 16.22 -11.58
N VAL A 214 2.97 16.37 -10.60
CA VAL A 214 2.91 15.48 -9.43
C VAL A 214 2.58 14.05 -9.86
N ALA A 215 1.61 13.85 -10.76
CA ALA A 215 1.24 12.52 -11.26
C ALA A 215 2.39 11.84 -12.02
N VAL A 216 3.02 12.55 -12.97
CA VAL A 216 4.18 12.02 -13.71
C VAL A 216 5.33 11.72 -12.75
N GLY A 217 5.63 12.63 -11.82
CA GLY A 217 6.67 12.44 -10.80
C GLY A 217 6.43 11.19 -9.94
N SER A 218 5.17 10.87 -9.63
CA SER A 218 4.80 9.66 -8.90
C SER A 218 5.01 8.36 -9.70
N TRP A 219 5.09 8.43 -11.02
CA TRP A 219 5.28 7.25 -11.88
C TRP A 219 6.74 7.03 -12.27
N VAL A 220 7.58 8.08 -12.28
CA VAL A 220 9.00 7.95 -12.64
C VAL A 220 9.70 6.93 -11.74
N GLY A 221 10.38 5.95 -12.34
CA GLY A 221 11.08 4.88 -11.64
C GLY A 221 10.17 3.73 -11.18
N THR A 222 8.87 3.79 -11.48
CA THR A 222 7.94 2.67 -11.30
C THR A 222 7.84 1.83 -12.58
N PRO A 223 7.30 0.61 -12.54
CA PRO A 223 7.02 -0.16 -13.77
C PRO A 223 6.12 0.56 -14.78
N LEU A 224 5.35 1.57 -14.34
CA LEU A 224 4.50 2.38 -15.23
C LEU A 224 5.30 3.41 -16.04
N LEU A 225 6.39 3.94 -15.48
CA LEU A 225 7.29 4.85 -16.17
C LEU A 225 8.75 4.60 -15.73
N PRO A 226 9.42 3.57 -16.29
CA PRO A 226 10.76 3.18 -15.88
C PRO A 226 11.82 4.23 -16.25
N ASP A 227 11.65 4.90 -17.39
CA ASP A 227 12.55 5.95 -17.88
C ASP A 227 11.74 7.11 -18.47
N VAL A 228 12.16 8.34 -18.15
CA VAL A 228 11.58 9.59 -18.64
C VAL A 228 11.86 9.78 -20.14
N LYS A 229 12.88 9.11 -20.70
CA LYS A 229 13.22 9.20 -22.13
C LYS A 229 12.06 8.81 -23.05
N ALA A 230 11.31 7.77 -22.71
CA ALA A 230 10.15 7.35 -23.49
C ALA A 230 9.06 8.44 -23.54
N CYS A 231 8.86 9.19 -22.45
CA CYS A 231 7.97 10.34 -22.43
C CYS A 231 8.51 11.51 -23.25
N ALA A 232 9.82 11.77 -23.20
CA ALA A 232 10.46 12.82 -23.99
C ALA A 232 10.32 12.55 -25.50
N GLU A 233 10.59 11.32 -25.94
CA GLU A 233 10.43 10.88 -27.33
C GLU A 233 8.98 10.99 -27.82
N PHE A 234 7.99 10.65 -26.98
CA PHE A 234 6.58 10.82 -27.29
C PHE A 234 6.17 12.30 -27.46
N ILE A 235 6.72 13.19 -26.63
CA ILE A 235 6.46 14.63 -26.73
C ILE A 235 7.12 15.21 -27.99
N GLU A 236 8.34 14.79 -28.31
CA GLU A 236 9.06 15.23 -29.52
C GLU A 236 8.37 14.76 -30.81
N THR A 237 7.89 13.51 -30.84
CA THR A 237 7.13 12.98 -31.98
C THR A 237 5.79 13.70 -32.17
N LYS A 238 5.10 14.11 -31.10
CA LYS A 238 3.88 14.93 -31.21
C LYS A 238 4.12 16.40 -31.59
N LYS A 239 5.31 16.96 -31.33
CA LYS A 239 5.65 18.34 -31.73
C LYS A 239 5.84 18.53 -33.24
N ARG A 240 6.02 17.46 -34.02
CA ARG A 240 5.94 17.48 -35.49
C ARG A 240 4.55 16.96 -35.91
N PRO A 241 3.61 17.82 -36.33
CA PRO A 241 3.74 18.50 -37.63
C PRO A 241 3.08 19.90 -37.71
N ALA A 242 3.86 20.94 -37.95
CA ALA A 242 3.36 22.18 -38.53
C ALA A 242 4.49 22.88 -39.29
N GLY A 243 4.44 22.85 -40.63
CA GLY A 243 5.28 23.68 -41.48
C GLY A 243 6.32 22.94 -42.32
N ASP A 244 5.90 22.00 -43.15
CA ASP A 244 6.64 21.70 -44.39
C ASP A 244 5.88 22.27 -45.59
N LYS A 245 6.06 23.58 -45.81
CA LYS A 245 5.87 24.23 -47.11
C LYS A 245 6.99 25.25 -47.28
N GLY A 246 8.21 24.74 -47.51
CA GLY A 246 9.29 25.55 -48.04
C GLY A 246 8.95 26.00 -49.47
N LYS A 247 8.66 27.30 -49.67
CA LYS A 247 8.77 27.91 -51.00
C LYS A 247 10.25 28.14 -51.28
N ALA A 248 10.83 27.37 -52.18
CA ALA A 248 12.12 27.66 -52.79
C ALA A 248 12.04 29.04 -53.47
N ARG A 249 12.94 29.95 -53.11
CA ARG A 249 13.22 31.16 -53.89
C ARG A 249 14.41 30.84 -54.79
N GLU A 250 14.13 30.65 -56.06
CA GLU A 250 15.13 30.55 -57.12
C GLU A 250 15.77 31.92 -57.31
N VAL A 251 17.08 32.00 -57.06
CA VAL A 251 17.90 33.19 -57.34
C VAL A 251 18.49 32.99 -58.73
N VAL A 252 18.00 33.75 -59.70
CA VAL A 252 18.55 33.78 -61.07
C VAL A 252 19.85 34.60 -61.04
N ALA A 253 20.90 34.00 -61.59
CA ALA A 253 22.25 34.55 -61.68
C ALA A 253 22.32 35.74 -62.66
N VAL A 254 23.22 36.67 -62.33
CA VAL A 254 23.64 37.80 -63.17
C VAL A 254 24.75 37.32 -64.10
N GLU A 255 24.60 37.58 -65.40
CA GLU A 255 25.68 37.84 -66.35
C GLU A 255 25.51 39.25 -66.92
#